data_AF-A0A453KWR1-F1
#
_entry.id   AF-A0A453KWR1-F1
#
_cell.length_a   1.000
_cell.length_b   1.000
_cell.length_c   1.000
_cell.angle_alpha   90.00
_cell.angle_beta   90.00
_cell.angle_gamma   90.00
#
_symmetry.space_group_name_H-M   'P 1'
#
loop_
_entity.id
_entity.type
_entity.pdbx_description
1 polymer ?
#
loop_
_entity_poly.entity_id
_entity_poly.type
_entity_poly.pdbx_seq_one_letter_code
_entity_poly.pdbx_strand_id
1 'polypeptide(L)'
;MRVFRRKVRGWILNSDAWYRKIRKEILMKLDAIDKNAEIMGLSAQDREEQKDLRSQLHGLLKQVEMKWLQRYKDKEIKDGDCNTKYYHAKVNGRRRKNRILSLEQEEGVIEGKDNLIRYITDFYKKLFGQPDTFSINLNILGGQAITREHADTLVKPFSMEELQAVVFGMEKNKSPGPDGIPVDFYQHFWETVKWDLMKLLNDFHEGKLDITRLNYGIITLVPKSKDAKQIQKFRPICLLNVSFKIITKVLMNRLSRIIKPIILPTQTAFIKGRYIMEGIVILHEALNSIHHSKQSVVLFKVDFEKAYDKIKWPFVYKMLKMKQFPDKWCDLVMHTMIGGQVGIKVNDKIGPYFKTYKGLRQGDSMSPLLFDIAADALAIILDKAKHAGYVRGGGY
;
A
#
# COMPACT_ATOMS: atom_id res chain seq x y z
N MET A 1 -22.62 2.64 6.32
CA MET A 1 -21.17 2.98 6.24
C MET A 1 -20.83 4.48 6.12
N ARG A 2 -21.46 5.31 5.26
CA ARG A 2 -21.08 6.74 5.09
C ARG A 2 -21.27 7.60 6.36
N VAL A 3 -22.37 7.39 7.08
CA VAL A 3 -22.67 8.07 8.36
C VAL A 3 -21.67 7.68 9.44
N PHE A 4 -21.37 6.38 9.55
CA PHE A 4 -20.34 5.85 10.45
C PHE A 4 -18.96 6.48 10.17
N ARG A 5 -18.50 6.49 8.91
CA ARG A 5 -17.22 7.10 8.51
C ARG A 5 -17.14 8.60 8.85
N ARG A 6 -18.23 9.36 8.64
CA ARG A 6 -18.29 10.79 9.01
C ARG A 6 -18.20 10.98 10.53
N LYS A 7 -18.92 10.18 11.30
CA LYS A 7 -18.89 10.19 12.76
C LYS A 7 -17.49 9.84 13.30
N VAL A 8 -16.84 8.81 12.74
CA VAL A 8 -15.47 8.40 13.13
C VAL A 8 -14.43 9.49 12.83
N ARG A 9 -14.44 10.10 11.63
CA ARG A 9 -13.51 11.21 11.31
C ARG A 9 -13.73 12.43 12.20
N GLY A 10 -14.98 12.81 12.45
CA GLY A 10 -15.30 13.91 13.38
C GLY A 10 -14.86 13.61 14.80
N TRP A 11 -15.05 12.37 15.26
CA TRP A 11 -14.59 11.90 16.57
C TRP A 11 -13.07 11.97 16.70
N ILE A 12 -12.30 11.56 15.69
CA ILE A 12 -10.81 11.60 15.72
C ILE A 12 -10.27 13.04 15.79
N LEU A 13 -10.90 14.01 15.12
CA LEU A 13 -10.45 15.42 15.17
C LEU A 13 -10.80 16.08 16.51
N ASN A 14 -11.98 15.77 17.06
CA ASN A 14 -12.41 16.29 18.36
C ASN A 14 -11.67 15.62 19.53
N SER A 15 -11.24 14.37 19.37
CA SER A 15 -10.59 13.64 20.46
C SER A 15 -9.27 14.29 20.88
N ASP A 16 -8.45 14.82 19.98
CA ASP A 16 -7.17 15.46 20.33
C ASP A 16 -7.29 16.77 21.12
N ALA A 17 -8.34 17.53 20.86
CA ALA A 17 -8.67 18.72 21.64
C ALA A 17 -9.26 18.32 23.00
N TRP A 18 -10.15 17.34 22.99
CA TRP A 18 -10.78 16.75 24.18
C TRP A 18 -9.73 16.14 25.14
N TYR A 19 -8.77 15.35 24.64
CA TYR A 19 -7.67 14.78 25.41
C TYR A 19 -6.83 15.86 26.09
N ARG A 20 -6.51 16.95 25.37
CA ARG A 20 -5.74 18.07 25.94
C ARG A 20 -6.50 18.80 27.02
N LYS A 21 -7.81 19.03 26.81
CA LYS A 21 -8.69 19.69 27.77
C LYS A 21 -8.83 18.86 29.05
N ILE A 22 -9.20 17.59 28.93
CA ILE A 22 -9.39 16.69 30.09
C ILE A 22 -8.08 16.47 30.84
N ARG A 23 -6.96 16.27 30.15
CA ARG A 23 -5.65 16.17 30.82
C ARG A 23 -5.36 17.40 31.66
N LYS A 24 -5.64 18.60 31.13
CA LYS A 24 -5.41 19.85 31.84
C LYS A 24 -6.34 19.97 33.05
N GLU A 25 -7.61 19.61 32.90
CA GLU A 25 -8.60 19.61 33.99
C GLU A 25 -8.22 18.63 35.11
N ILE A 26 -7.83 17.39 34.78
CA ILE A 26 -7.39 16.40 35.78
C ILE A 26 -6.13 16.88 36.52
N LEU A 27 -5.16 17.44 35.80
CA LEU A 27 -3.94 17.99 36.41
C LEU A 27 -4.23 19.20 37.30
N MET A 28 -5.16 20.07 36.89
CA MET A 28 -5.59 21.21 37.71
C MET A 28 -6.30 20.77 39.00
N LYS A 29 -7.15 19.74 38.93
CA LYS A 29 -7.80 19.18 40.12
C LYS A 29 -6.81 18.51 41.07
N LEU A 30 -5.86 17.75 40.53
CA LEU A 30 -4.78 17.16 41.33
C LEU A 30 -3.92 18.23 42.02
N ASP A 31 -3.54 19.29 41.30
CA ASP A 31 -2.78 20.42 41.85
C ASP A 31 -3.56 21.17 42.95
N ALA A 32 -4.88 21.30 42.81
CA ALA A 32 -5.74 21.89 43.84
C ALA A 32 -5.82 21.03 45.11
N ILE A 33 -5.94 19.70 44.95
CA ILE A 33 -5.93 18.76 46.09
C ILE A 33 -4.56 18.78 46.79
N ASP A 34 -3.46 18.78 46.03
CA ASP A 34 -2.10 18.82 46.59
C ASP A 34 -1.86 20.13 47.36
N LYS A 35 -2.29 21.29 46.82
CA LYS A 35 -2.21 22.58 47.52
C LYS A 35 -3.07 22.65 48.79
N ASN A 36 -4.29 22.10 48.74
CA ASN A 36 -5.14 22.03 49.92
C ASN A 36 -4.56 21.10 50.99
N ALA A 37 -3.89 20.03 50.58
CA ALA A 37 -3.20 19.10 51.48
C ALA A 37 -2.02 19.75 52.22
N GLU A 38 -1.31 20.69 51.58
CA GLU A 38 -0.23 21.46 52.21
C GLU A 38 -0.75 22.41 53.31
N ILE A 39 -2.00 22.87 53.22
CA ILE A 39 -2.59 23.86 54.14
C ILE A 39 -3.39 23.18 55.26
N MET A 40 -4.19 22.16 54.95
CA MET A 40 -5.17 21.58 55.88
C MET A 40 -4.98 20.07 56.14
N GLY A 41 -4.01 19.42 55.48
CA GLY A 41 -3.85 17.96 55.49
C GLY A 41 -4.84 17.24 54.55
N LEU A 42 -4.59 15.95 54.26
CA LEU A 42 -5.45 15.15 53.38
C LEU A 42 -6.59 14.47 54.13
N SER A 43 -7.84 14.76 53.75
CA SER A 43 -8.99 13.99 54.21
C SER A 43 -9.06 12.61 53.52
N ALA A 44 -9.86 11.69 54.06
CA ALA A 44 -10.11 10.40 53.42
C ALA A 44 -10.79 10.56 52.05
N GLN A 45 -11.63 11.59 51.90
CA GLN A 45 -12.33 11.90 50.65
C GLN A 45 -11.36 12.44 49.58
N ASP A 46 -10.42 13.30 49.98
CA ASP A 46 -9.37 13.80 49.08
C ASP A 46 -8.46 12.67 48.58
N ARG A 47 -8.15 11.68 49.42
CA ARG A 47 -7.35 10.51 49.03
C ARG A 47 -8.07 9.65 47.99
N GLU A 48 -9.37 9.42 48.15
CA GLU A 48 -10.16 8.65 47.19
C GLU A 48 -10.30 9.40 45.86
N GLU A 49 -10.55 10.72 45.89
CA GLU A 49 -10.61 11.55 44.70
C GLU A 49 -9.26 11.64 43.98
N GLN A 50 -8.14 11.77 44.72
CA GLN A 50 -6.79 11.77 44.16
C GLN A 50 -6.48 10.43 43.48
N LYS A 51 -6.90 9.30 44.09
CA LYS A 51 -6.74 7.97 43.52
C LYS A 51 -7.54 7.79 42.23
N ASP A 52 -8.79 8.24 42.20
CA ASP A 52 -9.62 8.20 41.00
C ASP A 52 -9.06 9.08 39.87
N LEU A 53 -8.71 10.34 40.17
CA LEU A 53 -8.09 11.25 39.20
C LEU A 53 -6.77 10.72 38.65
N ARG A 54 -5.93 10.09 39.49
CA ARG A 54 -4.69 9.42 39.04
C ARG A 54 -4.98 8.21 38.15
N SER A 55 -6.01 7.42 38.46
CA SER A 55 -6.46 6.30 37.62
C SER A 55 -6.94 6.79 36.24
N GLN A 56 -7.79 7.83 36.23
CA GLN A 56 -8.25 8.46 34.99
C GLN A 56 -7.09 9.04 34.18
N LEU A 57 -6.15 9.73 34.83
CA LEU A 57 -4.95 10.27 34.18
C LEU A 57 -4.10 9.14 33.57
N HIS A 58 -3.90 8.06 34.31
CA HIS A 58 -3.13 6.90 33.84
C HIS A 58 -3.79 6.25 32.61
N GLY A 59 -5.12 6.04 32.64
CA GLY A 59 -5.88 5.57 31.49
C GLY A 59 -5.75 6.48 30.27
N LEU A 60 -5.82 7.80 30.47
CA LEU A 60 -5.67 8.80 29.41
C LEU A 60 -4.25 8.79 28.81
N LEU A 61 -3.22 8.72 29.65
CA LEU A 61 -1.82 8.65 29.22
C LEU A 61 -1.53 7.39 28.42
N LYS A 62 -2.08 6.24 28.84
CA LYS A 62 -1.98 4.97 28.11
C LYS A 62 -2.61 5.06 26.71
N GLN A 63 -3.73 5.76 26.55
CA GLN A 63 -4.35 5.99 25.23
C GLN A 63 -3.48 6.90 24.34
N VAL A 64 -2.90 7.97 24.91
CA VAL A 64 -1.98 8.86 24.19
C VAL A 64 -0.72 8.10 23.77
N GLU A 65 -0.19 7.26 24.64
CA GLU A 65 0.95 6.40 24.36
C GLU A 65 0.66 5.41 23.22
N MET A 66 -0.45 4.67 23.29
CA MET A 66 -0.88 3.78 22.21
C MET A 66 -0.96 4.51 20.86
N LYS A 67 -1.47 5.75 20.85
CA LYS A 67 -1.50 6.58 19.65
C LYS A 67 -0.10 6.94 19.13
N TRP A 68 0.86 7.26 20.01
CA TRP A 68 2.24 7.55 19.60
C TRP A 68 2.96 6.30 19.10
N LEU A 69 2.76 5.16 19.75
CA LEU A 69 3.24 3.85 19.28
C LEU A 69 2.70 3.53 17.88
N GLN A 70 1.42 3.81 17.62
CA GLN A 70 0.82 3.62 16.30
C GLN A 70 1.44 4.54 15.22
N ARG A 71 1.83 5.76 15.59
CA ARG A 71 2.50 6.69 14.66
C ARG A 71 3.97 6.34 14.45
N TYR A 72 4.60 5.78 15.47
CA TYR A 72 6.01 5.44 15.51
C TYR A 72 6.35 4.26 14.59
N LYS A 73 5.49 3.24 14.47
CA LYS A 73 5.63 2.11 13.53
C LYS A 73 6.99 1.38 13.56
N ASP A 74 7.70 1.40 14.68
CA ASP A 74 8.96 0.66 14.86
C ASP A 74 8.67 -0.65 15.62
N LYS A 75 9.41 -1.73 15.30
CA LYS A 75 9.21 -3.07 15.89
C LYS A 75 10.18 -3.37 17.04
N GLU A 76 11.27 -2.62 17.16
CA GLU A 76 12.28 -2.79 18.20
C GLU A 76 11.94 -1.93 19.41
N ILE A 77 11.26 -2.52 20.38
CA ILE A 77 11.14 -1.97 21.73
C ILE A 77 12.26 -2.63 22.54
N LYS A 78 13.36 -1.91 22.78
CA LYS A 78 14.37 -2.30 23.78
C LYS A 78 14.23 -1.52 25.09
N ASP A 79 13.60 -0.34 25.08
CA ASP A 79 13.46 0.50 26.26
C ASP A 79 12.03 1.04 26.46
N GLY A 80 11.31 0.45 27.42
CA GLY A 80 10.41 1.14 28.37
C GLY A 80 9.06 1.70 27.91
N ASP A 81 8.00 1.24 28.60
CA ASP A 81 6.56 1.59 28.54
C ASP A 81 6.21 3.07 28.89
N CYS A 82 6.79 4.07 28.24
CA CYS A 82 6.34 5.46 28.43
C CYS A 82 6.31 6.27 27.13
N ASN A 83 5.36 7.20 26.98
CA ASN A 83 5.37 8.28 25.98
C ASN A 83 6.55 9.26 26.19
N THR A 84 7.77 8.82 25.88
CA THR A 84 9.01 9.54 26.14
C THR A 84 9.29 10.64 25.10
N LYS A 85 10.07 11.65 25.50
CA LYS A 85 10.63 12.66 24.59
C LYS A 85 11.40 12.02 23.43
N TYR A 86 11.96 10.83 23.62
CA TYR A 86 12.63 10.05 22.58
C TYR A 86 11.70 9.70 21.41
N TYR A 87 10.49 9.19 21.69
CA TYR A 87 9.52 8.88 20.63
C TYR A 87 9.08 10.12 19.87
N HIS A 88 8.83 11.22 20.59
CA HIS A 88 8.55 12.51 19.97
C HIS A 88 9.72 12.99 19.08
N ALA A 89 10.96 12.86 19.54
CA ALA A 89 12.15 13.24 18.79
C ALA A 89 12.33 12.39 17.51
N LYS A 90 12.12 11.06 17.57
CA LYS A 90 12.19 10.19 16.39
C LYS A 90 11.05 10.46 15.40
N VAL A 91 9.81 10.67 15.86
CA VAL A 91 8.68 11.04 15.00
C VAL A 91 8.94 12.41 14.34
N ASN A 92 9.42 13.39 15.09
CA ASN A 92 9.80 14.69 14.55
C ASN A 92 10.97 14.57 13.55
N GLY A 93 11.94 13.70 13.82
CA GLY A 93 13.02 13.36 12.89
C GLY A 93 12.50 12.78 11.58
N ARG A 94 11.58 11.82 11.62
CA ARG A 94 10.91 11.28 10.42
C ARG A 94 10.10 12.36 9.70
N ARG A 95 9.39 13.22 10.44
CA ARG A 95 8.63 14.33 9.87
C ARG A 95 9.54 15.31 9.13
N ARG A 96 10.71 15.65 9.68
CA ARG A 96 11.71 16.50 9.01
C ARG A 96 12.24 15.84 7.73
N LYS A 97 12.62 14.56 7.77
CA LYS A 97 13.15 13.83 6.60
C LYS A 97 12.14 13.66 5.46
N ASN A 98 10.86 13.49 5.79
CA ASN A 98 9.81 13.27 4.78
C ASN A 98 9.13 14.57 4.33
N ARG A 99 9.48 15.72 4.92
CA ARG A 99 8.86 16.99 4.58
C ARG A 99 9.45 17.52 3.28
N ILE A 100 8.57 17.78 2.31
CA ILE A 100 8.94 18.42 1.05
C ILE A 100 8.88 19.93 1.27
N LEU A 101 10.03 20.58 1.24
CA LEU A 101 10.17 22.04 1.41
C LEU A 101 10.10 22.77 0.08
N SER A 102 10.80 22.24 -0.91
CA SER A 102 10.83 22.75 -2.28
C SER A 102 11.06 21.59 -3.26
N LEU A 103 10.75 21.83 -4.54
CA LEU A 103 11.08 20.92 -5.63
C LEU A 103 11.75 21.69 -6.76
N GLU A 104 12.81 21.13 -7.32
CA GLU A 104 13.51 21.68 -8.50
C GLU A 104 12.86 21.12 -9.78
N GLN A 105 12.58 22.02 -10.74
CA GLN A 105 12.13 21.70 -12.10
C GLN A 105 12.91 22.53 -13.13
N GLU A 106 12.72 22.25 -14.43
CA GLU A 106 13.42 22.94 -15.53
C GLU A 106 13.17 24.46 -15.52
N GLU A 107 11.96 24.90 -15.16
CA GLU A 107 11.55 26.31 -15.12
C GLU A 107 11.93 27.03 -13.80
N GLY A 108 12.59 26.34 -12.86
CA GLY A 108 13.02 26.90 -11.58
C GLY A 108 12.61 26.09 -10.35
N VAL A 109 12.59 26.73 -9.18
CA VAL A 109 12.30 26.09 -7.89
C VAL A 109 10.86 26.37 -7.48
N ILE A 110 10.12 25.32 -7.13
CA ILE A 110 8.76 25.40 -6.62
C ILE A 110 8.80 25.40 -5.10
N GLU A 111 8.33 26.49 -4.52
CA GLU A 111 8.24 26.68 -3.08
C GLU A 111 6.83 27.10 -2.66
N GLY A 112 6.55 26.92 -1.37
CA GLY A 112 5.24 27.23 -0.80
C GLY A 112 4.28 26.04 -0.83
N LYS A 113 3.48 25.92 0.23
CA LYS A 113 2.63 24.74 0.46
C LYS A 113 1.62 24.52 -0.67
N ASP A 114 0.97 25.59 -1.13
CA ASP A 114 -0.09 25.50 -2.14
C ASP A 114 0.45 25.25 -3.55
N ASN A 115 1.57 25.90 -3.90
CA ASN A 115 2.25 25.67 -5.17
C ASN A 115 2.75 24.24 -5.28
N LEU A 116 3.38 23.71 -4.22
CA LEU A 116 3.82 22.32 -4.16
C LEU A 116 2.66 21.33 -4.36
N ILE A 117 1.52 21.55 -3.68
CA ILE A 117 0.35 20.68 -3.83
C ILE A 117 -0.19 20.71 -5.23
N ARG A 118 -0.33 21.90 -5.82
CA ARG A 118 -0.81 22.09 -7.19
C ARG A 118 0.11 21.38 -8.17
N TYR A 119 1.40 21.71 -8.16
CA TYR A 119 2.40 21.11 -9.04
C TYR A 119 2.45 19.59 -8.95
N ILE A 120 2.56 19.04 -7.74
CA ILE A 120 2.63 17.59 -7.53
C ILE A 120 1.33 16.92 -8.00
N THR A 121 0.18 17.53 -7.72
CA THR A 121 -1.13 16.98 -8.12
C THR A 121 -1.26 16.98 -9.64
N ASP A 122 -0.89 18.08 -10.32
CA ASP A 122 -0.94 18.18 -11.78
C ASP A 122 0.03 17.19 -12.44
N PHE A 123 1.23 17.03 -11.89
CA PHE A 123 2.20 16.03 -12.34
C PHE A 123 1.62 14.60 -12.29
N TYR A 124 1.05 14.19 -11.14
CA TYR A 124 0.49 12.84 -11.01
C TYR A 124 -0.84 12.67 -11.76
N LYS A 125 -1.63 13.73 -11.91
CA LYS A 125 -2.84 13.71 -12.74
C LYS A 125 -2.49 13.50 -14.21
N LYS A 126 -1.42 14.11 -14.71
CA LYS A 126 -0.87 13.84 -16.05
C LYS A 126 -0.28 12.43 -16.14
N LEU A 127 0.49 12.00 -15.13
CA LEU A 127 1.12 10.68 -15.10
C LEU A 127 0.08 9.54 -15.13
N PHE A 128 -1.01 9.65 -14.37
CA PHE A 128 -2.10 8.67 -14.32
C PHE A 128 -3.27 9.00 -15.26
N GLY A 129 -3.08 9.97 -16.17
CA GLY A 129 -4.06 10.39 -17.16
C GLY A 129 -4.35 9.30 -18.21
N GLN A 130 -5.25 9.61 -19.15
CA GLN A 130 -5.64 8.66 -20.19
C GLN A 130 -4.41 8.11 -20.93
N PRO A 131 -4.30 6.79 -21.12
CA PRO A 131 -3.22 6.21 -21.89
C PRO A 131 -3.42 6.49 -23.38
N ASP A 132 -2.33 6.69 -24.12
CA ASP A 132 -2.40 6.70 -25.59
C ASP A 132 -2.92 5.36 -26.12
N THR A 133 -3.51 5.38 -27.31
CA THR A 133 -4.00 4.19 -28.00
C THR A 133 -2.93 3.11 -28.04
N PHE A 134 -3.31 1.89 -27.66
CA PHE A 134 -2.40 0.75 -27.51
C PHE A 134 -2.74 -0.34 -28.53
N SER A 135 -1.88 -0.50 -29.54
CA SER A 135 -2.03 -1.51 -30.60
C SER A 135 -0.86 -2.49 -30.61
N ILE A 136 -0.75 -3.31 -29.57
CA ILE A 136 0.06 -4.55 -29.66
C ILE A 136 -0.90 -5.73 -29.77
N ASN A 137 -0.64 -6.60 -30.75
CA ASN A 137 -1.35 -7.86 -30.94
C ASN A 137 -0.60 -8.96 -30.17
N LEU A 138 -1.18 -9.38 -29.03
CA LEU A 138 -0.59 -10.39 -28.16
C LEU A 138 -0.98 -11.81 -28.56
N ASN A 139 -1.95 -12.00 -29.45
CA ASN A 139 -2.41 -13.33 -29.87
C ASN A 139 -1.30 -14.14 -30.55
N ILE A 140 -0.31 -13.44 -31.12
CA ILE A 140 0.83 -14.03 -31.81
C ILE A 140 1.95 -14.38 -30.83
N LEU A 141 1.89 -13.96 -29.56
CA LEU A 141 3.00 -14.11 -28.62
C LEU A 141 3.08 -15.48 -27.95
N GLY A 142 2.02 -16.30 -27.95
CA GLY A 142 2.06 -17.60 -27.25
C GLY A 142 2.42 -17.46 -25.76
N GLY A 143 2.70 -18.57 -25.08
CA GLY A 143 3.15 -18.59 -23.69
C GLY A 143 2.45 -19.65 -22.83
N GLN A 144 2.89 -19.76 -21.58
CA GLN A 144 2.27 -20.68 -20.62
C GLN A 144 0.87 -20.19 -20.25
N ALA A 145 -0.12 -21.03 -20.53
CA ALA A 145 -1.52 -20.81 -20.22
C ALA A 145 -1.89 -21.45 -18.88
N ILE A 146 -2.92 -20.90 -18.24
CA ILE A 146 -3.52 -21.51 -17.05
C ILE A 146 -4.18 -22.85 -17.42
N THR A 147 -4.06 -23.85 -16.53
CA THR A 147 -4.77 -25.13 -16.68
C THR A 147 -6.25 -24.95 -16.33
N ARG A 148 -7.12 -25.83 -16.86
CA ARG A 148 -8.57 -25.79 -16.57
C ARG A 148 -8.87 -25.88 -15.08
N GLU A 149 -8.17 -26.77 -14.36
CA GLU A 149 -8.33 -26.93 -12.92
C GLU A 149 -7.99 -25.65 -12.12
N HIS A 150 -6.90 -24.98 -12.50
CA HIS A 150 -6.53 -23.70 -11.90
C HIS A 150 -7.55 -22.61 -12.23
N ALA A 151 -8.00 -22.56 -13.49
CA ALA A 151 -9.02 -21.62 -13.96
C ALA A 151 -10.33 -21.75 -13.17
N ASP A 152 -10.83 -22.98 -13.00
CA ASP A 152 -12.04 -23.27 -12.23
C ASP A 152 -11.88 -22.86 -10.76
N THR A 153 -10.69 -23.07 -10.19
CA THR A 153 -10.39 -22.70 -8.79
C THR A 153 -10.38 -21.19 -8.56
N LEU A 154 -9.90 -20.39 -9.51
CA LEU A 154 -9.87 -18.92 -9.40
C LEU A 154 -11.26 -18.30 -9.27
N VAL A 155 -12.25 -18.87 -9.98
CA VAL A 155 -13.59 -18.29 -10.13
C VAL A 155 -14.63 -18.85 -9.16
N LYS A 156 -14.21 -19.72 -8.22
CA LYS A 156 -15.09 -20.20 -7.13
C LYS A 156 -15.60 -19.02 -6.29
N PRO A 157 -16.79 -19.10 -5.67
CA PRO A 157 -17.19 -18.16 -4.63
C PRO A 157 -16.12 -18.04 -3.54
N PHE A 158 -16.01 -16.87 -2.91
CA PHE A 158 -15.11 -16.69 -1.77
C PHE A 158 -15.62 -17.47 -0.56
N SER A 159 -14.71 -17.91 0.31
CA SER A 159 -15.07 -18.60 1.55
C SER A 159 -14.75 -17.76 2.79
N MET A 160 -15.40 -18.10 3.91
CA MET A 160 -15.14 -17.43 5.18
C MET A 160 -13.71 -17.67 5.67
N GLU A 161 -13.16 -18.85 5.40
CA GLU A 161 -11.80 -19.25 5.73
C GLU A 161 -10.78 -18.41 4.94
N GLU A 162 -11.03 -18.16 3.65
CA GLU A 162 -10.19 -17.26 2.85
C GLU A 162 -10.20 -15.83 3.41
N LEU A 163 -11.39 -15.33 3.76
CA LEU A 163 -11.54 -14.00 4.34
C LEU A 163 -10.81 -13.90 5.70
N GLN A 164 -11.01 -14.89 6.58
CA GLN A 164 -10.37 -14.93 7.90
C GLN A 164 -8.84 -15.00 7.76
N ALA A 165 -8.33 -15.89 6.90
CA ALA A 165 -6.89 -15.99 6.64
C ALA A 165 -6.31 -14.67 6.12
N VAL A 166 -7.05 -13.94 5.28
CA VAL A 166 -6.64 -12.60 4.83
C VAL A 166 -6.61 -11.61 5.97
N VAL A 167 -7.69 -11.48 6.74
CA VAL A 167 -7.80 -10.48 7.82
C VAL A 167 -6.74 -10.70 8.89
N PHE A 168 -6.55 -11.93 9.34
CA PHE A 168 -5.56 -12.26 10.37
C PHE A 168 -4.13 -12.36 9.84
N GLY A 169 -3.94 -12.57 8.53
CA GLY A 169 -2.63 -12.51 7.87
C GLY A 169 -2.14 -11.10 7.56
N MET A 170 -2.98 -10.07 7.71
CA MET A 170 -2.57 -8.68 7.53
C MET A 170 -1.76 -8.15 8.71
N GLU A 171 -0.66 -7.44 8.41
CA GLU A 171 0.18 -6.83 9.44
C GLU A 171 -0.58 -5.73 10.21
N LYS A 172 -0.55 -5.83 11.54
CA LYS A 172 -0.99 -4.81 12.49
C LYS A 172 -0.14 -3.54 12.40
N ASN A 173 -0.66 -2.44 12.93
CA ASN A 173 0.07 -1.17 13.05
C ASN A 173 0.56 -0.58 11.70
N LYS A 174 -0.16 -0.86 10.61
CA LYS A 174 0.04 -0.20 9.31
C LYS A 174 -0.84 1.03 9.19
N SER A 175 -0.42 1.98 8.35
CA SER A 175 -1.23 3.17 8.07
C SER A 175 -2.57 2.78 7.43
N PRO A 176 -3.70 3.26 7.98
CA PRO A 176 -5.00 3.06 7.36
C PRO A 176 -5.12 3.89 6.07
N GLY A 177 -6.12 3.54 5.28
CA GLY A 177 -6.54 4.36 4.15
C GLY A 177 -7.25 5.63 4.59
N PRO A 178 -7.86 6.35 3.63
CA PRO A 178 -8.58 7.58 3.92
C PRO A 178 -9.74 7.42 4.92
N ASP A 179 -10.36 6.25 5.03
CA ASP A 179 -11.43 5.99 6.01
C ASP A 179 -10.95 5.96 7.47
N GLY A 180 -9.63 5.86 7.69
CA GLY A 180 -9.03 5.85 9.02
C GLY A 180 -9.20 4.53 9.77
N ILE A 181 -9.76 3.48 9.15
CA ILE A 181 -10.00 2.20 9.81
C ILE A 181 -8.77 1.29 9.61
N PRO A 182 -8.01 0.98 10.68
CA PRO A 182 -6.82 0.13 10.59
C PRO A 182 -7.17 -1.35 10.51
N VAL A 183 -6.18 -2.18 10.19
CA VAL A 183 -6.31 -3.66 10.21
C VAL A 183 -6.71 -4.16 11.60
N ASP A 184 -6.13 -3.55 12.64
CA ASP A 184 -6.39 -3.88 14.05
C ASP A 184 -7.88 -3.82 14.42
N PHE A 185 -8.64 -2.91 13.81
CA PHE A 185 -10.09 -2.84 14.00
C PHE A 185 -10.80 -4.10 13.50
N TYR A 186 -10.47 -4.56 12.28
CA TYR A 186 -11.11 -5.73 11.69
C TYR A 186 -10.75 -7.02 12.42
N GLN A 187 -9.51 -7.10 12.93
CA GLN A 187 -9.07 -8.25 13.72
C GLN A 187 -9.70 -8.26 15.11
N HIS A 188 -9.82 -7.10 15.77
CA HIS A 188 -10.39 -7.01 17.12
C HIS A 188 -11.91 -7.20 17.11
N PHE A 189 -12.62 -6.58 16.17
CA PHE A 189 -14.08 -6.67 16.05
C PHE A 189 -14.53 -7.74 15.05
N TRP A 190 -13.70 -8.76 14.83
CA TRP A 190 -13.92 -9.81 13.82
C TRP A 190 -15.31 -10.43 13.92
N GLU A 191 -15.71 -10.87 15.12
CA GLU A 191 -17.01 -11.51 15.35
C GLU A 191 -18.20 -10.64 14.92
N THR A 192 -18.06 -9.32 15.01
CA THR A 192 -19.09 -8.37 14.59
C THR A 192 -19.06 -8.12 13.09
N VAL A 193 -17.88 -7.90 12.49
CA VAL A 193 -17.76 -7.39 11.10
C VAL A 193 -17.64 -8.49 10.04
N LYS A 194 -17.38 -9.74 10.43
CA LYS A 194 -17.08 -10.84 9.51
C LYS A 194 -18.19 -11.10 8.48
N TRP A 195 -19.46 -11.00 8.88
CA TRP A 195 -20.60 -11.22 7.99
C TRP A 195 -20.77 -10.09 6.97
N ASP A 196 -20.55 -8.84 7.38
CA ASP A 196 -20.56 -7.69 6.46
C ASP A 196 -19.42 -7.76 5.43
N LEU A 197 -18.23 -8.18 5.87
CA LEU A 197 -17.09 -8.40 4.98
C LEU A 197 -17.32 -9.55 4.02
N MET A 198 -17.95 -10.63 4.49
CA MET A 198 -18.27 -11.77 3.64
C MET A 198 -19.32 -11.41 2.59
N LYS A 199 -20.36 -10.67 2.99
CA LYS A 199 -21.34 -10.11 2.06
C LYS A 199 -20.68 -9.19 1.03
N LEU A 200 -19.76 -8.33 1.46
CA LEU A 200 -18.99 -7.46 0.56
C LEU A 200 -18.22 -8.26 -0.50
N LEU A 201 -17.58 -9.37 -0.12
CA LEU A 201 -16.87 -10.25 -1.03
C LEU A 201 -17.83 -10.97 -2.00
N ASN A 202 -18.98 -11.43 -1.53
CA ASN A 202 -19.99 -12.07 -2.37
C ASN A 202 -20.59 -11.09 -3.39
N ASP A 203 -21.00 -9.90 -2.94
CA ASP A 203 -21.52 -8.84 -3.82
C ASP A 203 -20.46 -8.43 -4.87
N PHE A 204 -19.18 -8.43 -4.49
CA PHE A 204 -18.08 -8.20 -5.44
C PHE A 204 -17.93 -9.35 -6.44
N HIS A 205 -17.98 -10.59 -5.97
CA HIS A 205 -17.86 -11.79 -6.81
C HIS A 205 -18.98 -11.90 -7.86
N GLU A 206 -20.18 -11.46 -7.49
CA GLU A 206 -21.38 -11.47 -8.34
C GLU A 206 -21.49 -10.23 -9.24
N GLY A 207 -20.57 -9.27 -9.15
CA GLY A 207 -20.60 -8.03 -9.93
C GLY A 207 -21.68 -7.03 -9.47
N LYS A 208 -22.30 -7.25 -8.31
CA LYS A 208 -23.34 -6.37 -7.73
C LYS A 208 -22.76 -5.19 -6.95
N LEU A 209 -21.51 -5.28 -6.52
CA LEU A 209 -20.84 -4.24 -5.77
C LEU A 209 -20.30 -3.12 -6.68
N ASP A 210 -20.75 -1.89 -6.45
CA ASP A 210 -20.05 -0.70 -6.94
C ASP A 210 -18.74 -0.47 -6.16
N ILE A 211 -17.68 -1.17 -6.59
CA ILE A 211 -16.36 -1.13 -5.96
C ILE A 211 -15.74 0.27 -6.03
N THR A 212 -16.14 1.14 -6.96
CA THR A 212 -15.56 2.48 -7.14
C THR A 212 -15.69 3.32 -5.88
N ARG A 213 -16.73 3.08 -5.07
CA ARG A 213 -16.99 3.74 -3.78
C ARG A 213 -16.02 3.33 -2.67
N LEU A 214 -15.35 2.20 -2.83
CA LEU A 214 -14.28 1.72 -1.95
C LEU A 214 -12.90 1.96 -2.57
N ASN A 215 -12.86 2.11 -3.88
CA ASN A 215 -11.68 2.23 -4.72
C ASN A 215 -11.06 3.64 -4.68
N TYR A 216 -10.88 4.21 -3.49
CA TYR A 216 -10.23 5.51 -3.33
C TYR A 216 -9.08 5.46 -2.31
N GLY A 217 -8.04 6.25 -2.60
CA GLY A 217 -6.80 6.25 -1.82
C GLY A 217 -6.14 7.61 -1.71
N ILE A 218 -5.15 7.69 -0.84
CA ILE A 218 -4.27 8.86 -0.72
C ILE A 218 -2.87 8.43 -1.11
N ILE A 219 -2.27 9.10 -2.10
CA ILE A 219 -0.87 8.89 -2.46
C ILE A 219 -0.02 9.78 -1.56
N THR A 220 0.89 9.18 -0.81
CA THR A 220 1.93 9.89 -0.05
C THR A 220 3.27 9.72 -0.74
N LEU A 221 4.07 10.77 -0.76
CA LEU A 221 5.40 10.75 -1.35
C LEU A 221 6.44 10.35 -0.32
N VAL A 222 7.24 9.32 -0.62
CA VAL A 222 8.35 8.88 0.22
C VAL A 222 9.67 9.10 -0.53
N PRO A 223 10.62 9.86 0.01
CA PRO A 223 11.88 10.15 -0.68
C PRO A 223 12.70 8.87 -0.89
N LYS A 224 13.32 8.73 -2.07
CA LYS A 224 14.24 7.61 -2.39
C LYS A 224 15.63 7.80 -1.76
N SER A 225 16.03 9.05 -1.54
CA SER A 225 17.32 9.47 -0.99
C SER A 225 17.14 10.66 -0.04
N LYS A 226 18.15 10.99 0.77
CA LYS A 226 18.06 12.08 1.77
C LYS A 226 17.82 13.45 1.14
N ASP A 227 18.39 13.71 -0.04
CA ASP A 227 18.35 14.99 -0.73
C ASP A 227 17.48 14.92 -1.99
N ALA A 228 16.27 14.37 -1.86
CA ALA A 228 15.33 14.27 -2.97
C ALA A 228 14.77 15.66 -3.31
N LYS A 229 15.35 16.32 -4.31
CA LYS A 229 14.91 17.65 -4.79
C LYS A 229 13.99 17.60 -6.00
N GLN A 230 13.99 16.50 -6.74
CA GLN A 230 13.16 16.31 -7.92
C GLN A 230 12.01 15.34 -7.61
N ILE A 231 10.83 15.56 -8.18
CA ILE A 231 9.63 14.74 -7.93
C ILE A 231 9.83 13.26 -8.30
N GLN A 232 10.66 12.97 -9.30
CA GLN A 232 11.02 11.61 -9.77
C GLN A 232 11.83 10.82 -8.72
N LYS A 233 12.48 11.52 -7.77
CA LYS A 233 13.20 10.93 -6.64
C LYS A 233 12.27 10.59 -5.46
N PHE A 234 10.96 10.74 -5.62
CA PHE A 234 9.97 10.28 -4.65
C PHE A 234 9.27 9.02 -5.15
N ARG A 235 8.89 8.13 -4.22
CA ARG A 235 8.03 6.98 -4.45
C ARG A 235 6.59 7.34 -4.08
N PRO A 236 5.62 7.23 -5.00
CA PRO A 236 4.22 7.44 -4.68
C PRO A 236 3.65 6.19 -4.00
N ILE A 237 3.49 6.18 -2.67
CA ILE A 237 2.84 5.09 -1.96
C ILE A 237 1.35 5.39 -1.80
N CYS A 238 0.49 4.52 -2.33
CA CYS A 238 -0.96 4.64 -2.21
C CYS A 238 -1.46 3.98 -0.91
N LEU A 239 -2.09 4.80 -0.06
CA LEU A 239 -2.81 4.36 1.12
C LEU A 239 -4.26 4.06 0.73
N LEU A 240 -4.59 2.78 0.66
CA LEU A 240 -5.94 2.27 0.35
C LEU A 240 -6.69 1.88 1.62
N ASN A 241 -8.02 2.00 1.58
CA ASN A 241 -8.89 1.51 2.66
C ASN A 241 -8.69 0.02 2.87
N VAL A 242 -8.68 -0.42 4.12
CA VAL A 242 -8.42 -1.84 4.45
C VAL A 242 -9.49 -2.75 3.87
N SER A 243 -10.77 -2.33 3.87
CA SER A 243 -11.85 -3.07 3.21
C SER A 243 -11.59 -3.36 1.73
N PHE A 244 -11.05 -2.39 0.99
CA PHE A 244 -10.63 -2.58 -0.41
C PHE A 244 -9.41 -3.51 -0.49
N LYS A 245 -8.44 -3.35 0.41
CA LYS A 245 -7.26 -4.23 0.47
C LYS A 245 -7.61 -5.68 0.78
N ILE A 246 -8.67 -5.95 1.55
CA ILE A 246 -9.15 -7.31 1.79
C ILE A 246 -9.56 -7.95 0.46
N ILE A 247 -10.34 -7.25 -0.37
CA ILE A 247 -10.76 -7.73 -1.70
C ILE A 247 -9.53 -8.06 -2.56
N THR A 248 -8.60 -7.11 -2.72
CA THR A 248 -7.41 -7.34 -3.56
C THR A 248 -6.47 -8.39 -2.99
N LYS A 249 -6.41 -8.54 -1.66
CA LYS A 249 -5.59 -9.56 -0.99
C LYS A 249 -6.17 -10.96 -1.18
N VAL A 250 -7.49 -11.14 -1.14
CA VAL A 250 -8.12 -12.44 -1.44
C VAL A 250 -7.81 -12.86 -2.88
N LEU A 251 -7.99 -11.95 -3.85
CA LEU A 251 -7.61 -12.21 -5.25
C LEU A 251 -6.12 -12.54 -5.38
N MET A 252 -5.25 -11.75 -4.75
CA MET A 252 -3.80 -11.99 -4.78
C MET A 252 -3.44 -13.36 -4.20
N ASN A 253 -4.04 -13.78 -3.09
CA ASN A 253 -3.79 -15.09 -2.48
C ASN A 253 -4.16 -16.23 -3.43
N ARG A 254 -5.28 -16.12 -4.15
CA ARG A 254 -5.67 -17.11 -5.17
C ARG A 254 -4.69 -17.13 -6.34
N LEU A 255 -4.34 -15.96 -6.87
CA LEU A 255 -3.40 -15.83 -7.97
C LEU A 255 -2.02 -16.41 -7.61
N SER A 256 -1.53 -16.13 -6.40
CA SER A 256 -0.22 -16.58 -5.93
C SER A 256 -0.06 -18.10 -5.92
N ARG A 257 -1.14 -18.86 -5.75
CA ARG A 257 -1.11 -20.33 -5.73
C ARG A 257 -0.82 -20.92 -7.11
N ILE A 258 -1.17 -20.21 -8.17
CA ILE A 258 -1.13 -20.72 -9.54
C ILE A 258 -0.16 -19.97 -10.45
N ILE A 259 0.40 -18.84 -10.01
CA ILE A 259 1.19 -17.94 -10.87
C ILE A 259 2.54 -18.53 -11.29
N LYS A 260 3.14 -19.39 -10.45
CA LYS A 260 4.49 -19.95 -10.67
C LYS A 260 4.63 -20.72 -12.00
N PRO A 261 3.72 -21.62 -12.40
CA PRO A 261 3.78 -22.29 -13.70
C PRO A 261 3.28 -21.44 -14.88
N ILE A 262 2.81 -20.22 -14.64
CA ILE A 262 2.24 -19.34 -15.69
C ILE A 262 3.26 -18.30 -16.16
N ILE A 263 4.19 -17.90 -15.30
CA ILE A 263 5.24 -16.91 -15.59
C ILE A 263 6.54 -17.63 -15.94
N LEU A 264 7.28 -17.14 -16.95
CA LEU A 264 8.52 -17.77 -17.39
C LEU A 264 9.55 -17.87 -16.25
N PRO A 265 10.35 -18.96 -16.16
CA PRO A 265 11.29 -19.19 -15.06
C PRO A 265 12.34 -18.09 -14.84
N THR A 266 12.66 -17.33 -15.90
CA THR A 266 13.61 -16.21 -15.84
C THR A 266 13.15 -15.08 -14.92
N GLN A 267 11.84 -14.89 -14.75
CA GLN A 267 11.32 -13.91 -13.79
C GLN A 267 11.36 -14.47 -12.36
N THR A 268 12.31 -14.03 -11.55
CA THR A 268 12.50 -14.54 -10.17
C THR A 268 11.85 -13.67 -9.10
N ALA A 269 11.54 -12.41 -9.41
CA ALA A 269 11.00 -11.47 -8.43
C ALA A 269 9.53 -11.78 -8.07
N PHE A 270 9.17 -11.56 -6.80
CA PHE A 270 7.79 -11.60 -6.26
C PHE A 270 6.98 -12.91 -6.43
N ILE A 271 7.57 -13.97 -6.99
CA ILE A 271 6.95 -15.29 -7.11
C ILE A 271 7.40 -16.19 -5.96
N LYS A 272 6.43 -16.76 -5.23
CA LYS A 272 6.72 -17.64 -4.09
C LYS A 272 7.53 -18.87 -4.54
N GLY A 273 8.65 -19.11 -3.88
CA GLY A 273 9.54 -20.24 -4.18
C GLY A 273 10.40 -20.05 -5.43
N ARG A 274 10.67 -18.80 -5.82
CA ARG A 274 11.79 -18.38 -6.68
C ARG A 274 12.66 -17.42 -5.86
N TYR A 275 13.98 -17.45 -6.06
CA TYR A 275 14.91 -16.64 -5.28
C TYR A 275 15.69 -15.69 -6.17
N ILE A 276 15.81 -14.42 -5.76
CA ILE A 276 16.54 -13.39 -6.52
C ILE A 276 18.00 -13.78 -6.78
N MET A 277 18.59 -14.53 -5.84
CA MET A 277 19.96 -15.04 -5.99
C MET A 277 20.13 -16.00 -7.17
N GLU A 278 19.08 -16.72 -7.59
CA GLU A 278 19.14 -17.60 -8.75
C GLU A 278 19.47 -16.79 -10.01
N GLY A 279 18.83 -15.63 -10.21
CA GLY A 279 19.12 -14.75 -11.34
C GLY A 279 20.55 -14.20 -11.32
N ILE A 280 21.10 -13.91 -10.13
CA ILE A 280 22.48 -13.44 -9.97
C ILE A 280 23.47 -14.56 -10.32
N VAL A 281 23.24 -15.78 -9.85
CA VAL A 281 24.08 -16.95 -10.14
C VAL A 281 24.09 -17.25 -11.64
N ILE A 282 22.91 -17.26 -12.27
CA ILE A 282 22.78 -17.48 -13.71
C ILE A 282 23.53 -16.40 -14.51
N LEU A 283 23.38 -15.12 -14.13
CA LEU A 283 24.11 -14.03 -14.79
C LEU A 283 25.63 -14.19 -14.61
N HIS A 284 26.08 -14.59 -13.43
CA HIS A 284 27.50 -14.80 -13.15
C HIS A 284 28.08 -15.96 -13.98
N GLU A 285 27.37 -17.08 -14.07
CA GLU A 285 27.74 -18.23 -14.90
C GLU A 285 27.79 -17.86 -16.39
N ALA A 286 26.80 -17.09 -16.87
CA ALA A 286 26.77 -16.60 -18.23
C ALA A 286 27.99 -15.71 -18.54
N LEU A 287 28.31 -14.75 -17.66
CA LEU A 287 29.48 -13.89 -17.81
C LEU A 287 30.79 -14.69 -17.79
N ASN A 288 30.90 -15.69 -16.89
CA ASN A 288 32.07 -16.54 -16.82
C ASN A 288 32.25 -17.39 -18.09
N SER A 289 31.17 -17.94 -18.64
CA SER A 289 31.19 -18.71 -19.89
C SER A 289 31.57 -17.85 -21.10
N ILE A 290 31.06 -16.61 -21.18
CA ILE A 290 31.44 -15.63 -22.20
C ILE A 290 32.94 -15.32 -22.12
N HIS A 291 33.45 -15.10 -20.90
CA HIS A 291 34.87 -14.83 -20.68
C HIS A 291 35.77 -15.99 -21.14
N HIS A 292 35.39 -17.24 -20.84
CA HIS A 292 36.15 -18.43 -21.25
C HIS A 292 36.06 -18.71 -22.75
N SER A 293 34.89 -18.50 -23.36
CA SER A 293 34.67 -18.76 -24.80
C SER A 293 35.24 -17.67 -25.72
N LYS A 294 35.74 -16.56 -25.16
CA LYS A 294 36.25 -15.38 -25.89
C LYS A 294 35.28 -14.83 -26.95
N GLN A 295 33.99 -15.08 -26.77
CA GLN A 295 32.96 -14.58 -27.67
C GLN A 295 32.70 -13.10 -27.41
N SER A 296 32.58 -12.31 -28.46
CA SER A 296 32.11 -10.93 -28.35
C SER A 296 30.60 -10.92 -28.10
N VAL A 297 30.21 -10.58 -26.87
CA VAL A 297 28.80 -10.50 -26.46
C VAL A 297 28.46 -9.08 -26.02
N VAL A 298 27.24 -8.65 -26.34
CA VAL A 298 26.67 -7.38 -25.88
C VAL A 298 25.74 -7.66 -24.71
N LEU A 299 26.01 -7.05 -23.56
CA LEU A 299 25.11 -7.08 -22.41
C LEU A 299 24.08 -5.95 -22.51
N PHE A 300 22.80 -6.32 -22.64
CA PHE A 300 21.71 -5.35 -22.72
C PHE A 300 20.98 -5.25 -21.38
N LYS A 301 21.09 -4.08 -20.73
CA LYS A 301 20.43 -3.79 -19.45
C LYS A 301 19.34 -2.74 -19.64
N VAL A 302 18.11 -3.11 -19.32
CA VAL A 302 16.93 -2.24 -19.40
C VAL A 302 16.37 -2.00 -18.01
N ASP A 303 15.93 -0.78 -17.73
CA ASP A 303 15.18 -0.43 -16.51
C ASP A 303 13.83 0.20 -16.89
N PHE A 304 12.79 -0.15 -16.15
CA PHE A 304 11.45 0.37 -16.40
C PHE A 304 11.24 1.67 -15.62
N GLU A 305 11.30 2.80 -16.32
CA GLU A 305 11.03 4.10 -15.69
C GLU A 305 9.59 4.17 -15.17
N LYS A 306 9.43 4.25 -13.84
CA LYS A 306 8.12 4.29 -13.15
C LYS A 306 7.23 3.09 -13.53
N ALA A 307 7.83 1.91 -13.48
CA ALA A 307 7.25 0.62 -13.91
C ALA A 307 5.77 0.42 -13.52
N TYR A 308 5.43 0.62 -12.23
CA TYR A 308 4.04 0.50 -11.77
C TYR A 308 3.14 1.60 -12.32
N ASP A 309 3.61 2.84 -12.35
CA ASP A 309 2.76 4.01 -12.61
C ASP A 309 2.35 4.14 -14.09
N LYS A 310 3.16 3.57 -15.01
CA LYS A 310 2.94 3.67 -16.47
C LYS A 310 2.17 2.51 -17.09
N ILE A 311 1.90 1.43 -16.36
CA ILE A 311 1.21 0.25 -16.93
C ILE A 311 -0.20 0.62 -17.40
N LYS A 312 -0.47 0.36 -18.68
CA LYS A 312 -1.81 0.54 -19.28
C LYS A 312 -2.71 -0.63 -18.86
N TRP A 313 -3.86 -0.37 -18.25
CA TRP A 313 -4.78 -1.43 -17.83
C TRP A 313 -5.29 -2.32 -18.98
N PRO A 314 -5.56 -1.79 -20.19
CA PRO A 314 -5.90 -2.65 -21.33
C PRO A 314 -4.81 -3.66 -21.68
N PHE A 315 -3.53 -3.33 -21.42
CA PHE A 315 -2.43 -4.27 -21.65
C PHE A 315 -2.45 -5.42 -20.63
N VAL A 316 -2.71 -5.13 -19.35
CA VAL A 316 -2.89 -6.16 -18.31
C VAL A 316 -4.04 -7.10 -18.68
N TYR A 317 -5.19 -6.54 -19.09
CA TYR A 317 -6.33 -7.34 -19.54
C TYR A 317 -5.97 -8.26 -20.72
N LYS A 318 -5.32 -7.72 -21.75
CA LYS A 318 -4.87 -8.53 -22.90
C LYS A 318 -3.89 -9.63 -22.48
N MET A 319 -2.98 -9.37 -21.53
CA MET A 319 -2.06 -10.38 -21.02
C MET A 319 -2.77 -11.50 -20.25
N LEU A 320 -3.77 -11.17 -19.42
CA LEU A 320 -4.61 -12.16 -18.75
C LEU A 320 -5.36 -13.03 -19.77
N LYS A 321 -5.96 -12.42 -20.79
CA LYS A 321 -6.64 -13.14 -21.88
C LYS A 321 -5.69 -14.04 -22.68
N MET A 322 -4.50 -13.54 -23.02
CA MET A 322 -3.47 -14.33 -23.73
C MET A 322 -3.05 -15.57 -22.92
N LYS A 323 -2.96 -15.44 -21.59
CA LYS A 323 -2.66 -16.55 -20.67
C LYS A 323 -3.88 -17.41 -20.31
N GLN A 324 -5.00 -17.21 -21.01
CA GLN A 324 -6.26 -17.96 -20.89
C GLN A 324 -6.94 -17.88 -19.52
N PHE A 325 -6.73 -16.78 -18.76
CA PHE A 325 -7.51 -16.57 -17.55
C PHE A 325 -9.01 -16.45 -17.89
N PRO A 326 -9.91 -17.01 -17.05
CA PRO A 326 -11.36 -16.91 -17.26
C PRO A 326 -11.83 -15.46 -17.33
N ASP A 327 -12.87 -15.19 -18.13
CA ASP A 327 -13.44 -13.84 -18.26
C ASP A 327 -13.87 -13.28 -16.92
N LYS A 328 -14.59 -14.07 -16.13
CA LYS A 328 -14.99 -13.69 -14.77
C LYS A 328 -13.80 -13.29 -13.90
N TRP A 329 -12.67 -13.99 -14.00
CA TRP A 329 -11.47 -13.60 -13.27
C TRP A 329 -10.89 -12.28 -13.77
N CYS A 330 -10.80 -12.12 -15.10
CA CYS A 330 -10.33 -10.89 -15.71
C CYS A 330 -11.20 -9.70 -15.26
N ASP A 331 -12.51 -9.84 -15.24
CA ASP A 331 -13.45 -8.80 -14.81
C ASP A 331 -13.25 -8.44 -13.33
N LEU A 332 -13.12 -9.42 -12.44
CA LEU A 332 -12.81 -9.18 -11.03
C LEU A 332 -11.52 -8.37 -10.87
N VAL A 333 -10.45 -8.72 -11.59
CA VAL A 333 -9.19 -7.96 -11.57
C VAL A 333 -9.41 -6.54 -12.08
N MET A 334 -10.06 -6.38 -13.24
CA MET A 334 -10.26 -5.08 -13.86
C MET A 334 -11.14 -4.15 -13.00
N HIS A 335 -12.15 -4.69 -12.31
CA HIS A 335 -12.97 -3.94 -11.36
C HIS A 335 -12.15 -3.34 -10.20
N THR A 336 -11.08 -4.00 -9.77
CA THR A 336 -10.19 -3.42 -8.73
C THR A 336 -9.33 -2.28 -9.26
N MET A 337 -8.98 -2.29 -10.55
CA MET A 337 -8.09 -1.31 -11.16
C MET A 337 -8.84 -0.08 -11.67
N ILE A 338 -9.99 -0.29 -12.32
CA ILE A 338 -10.78 0.76 -13.00
C ILE A 338 -11.61 1.59 -12.02
N GLY A 339 -11.83 2.87 -12.37
CA GLY A 339 -12.75 3.75 -11.66
C GLY A 339 -12.21 4.31 -10.34
N GLY A 340 -10.94 4.00 -10.04
CA GLY A 340 -10.27 4.44 -8.84
C GLY A 340 -10.03 5.94 -8.78
N GLN A 341 -10.12 6.50 -7.56
CA GLN A 341 -9.81 7.91 -7.32
C GLN A 341 -8.68 8.05 -6.30
N VAL A 342 -7.76 8.99 -6.56
CA VAL A 342 -6.64 9.25 -5.65
C VAL A 342 -6.53 10.74 -5.37
N GLY A 343 -6.20 11.08 -4.13
CA GLY A 343 -5.74 12.41 -3.74
C GLY A 343 -4.25 12.37 -3.41
N ILE A 344 -3.49 13.41 -3.77
CA ILE A 344 -2.08 13.49 -3.37
C ILE A 344 -1.96 14.18 -2.01
N LYS A 345 -1.28 13.54 -1.07
CA LYS A 345 -0.89 14.14 0.20
C LYS A 345 0.52 14.69 0.10
N VAL A 346 0.63 16.01 0.26
CA VAL A 346 1.89 16.73 0.36
C VAL A 346 1.98 17.28 1.77
N ASN A 347 2.97 16.79 2.52
CA ASN A 347 3.13 17.09 3.94
C ASN A 347 1.83 16.79 4.72
N ASP A 348 1.17 17.82 5.25
CA ASP A 348 -0.03 17.69 6.09
C ASP A 348 -1.33 18.00 5.36
N LYS A 349 -1.28 18.33 4.05
CA LYS A 349 -2.46 18.71 3.26
C LYS A 349 -2.70 17.73 2.11
N ILE A 350 -3.97 17.45 1.84
CA ILE A 350 -4.40 16.55 0.76
C ILE A 350 -4.97 17.44 -0.35
N GLY A 351 -4.46 17.26 -1.57
CA GLY A 351 -4.98 17.91 -2.76
C GLY A 351 -6.34 17.35 -3.22
N PRO A 352 -6.92 17.89 -4.30
CA PRO A 352 -8.16 17.38 -4.84
C PRO A 352 -8.03 15.93 -5.32
N TYR A 353 -9.11 15.16 -5.21
CA TYR A 353 -9.16 13.81 -5.77
C TYR A 353 -9.32 13.88 -7.28
N PHE A 354 -8.66 12.97 -7.99
CA PHE A 354 -8.82 12.78 -9.43
C PHE A 354 -8.93 11.29 -9.77
N LYS A 355 -9.55 11.00 -10.91
CA LYS A 355 -9.66 9.64 -11.45
C LYS A 355 -8.34 9.23 -12.10
N THR A 356 -7.92 7.99 -11.87
CA THR A 356 -6.78 7.37 -12.56
C THR A 356 -7.27 6.57 -13.77
N TYR A 357 -6.44 6.46 -14.81
CA TYR A 357 -6.76 5.73 -16.04
C TYR A 357 -5.70 4.68 -16.42
N LYS A 358 -4.56 4.69 -15.71
CA LYS A 358 -3.46 3.74 -15.87
C LYS A 358 -2.67 3.67 -14.56
N GLY A 359 -1.75 2.71 -14.51
CA GLY A 359 -0.86 2.45 -13.40
C GLY A 359 -1.40 1.41 -12.42
N LEU A 360 -0.49 0.67 -11.80
CA LEU A 360 -0.73 -0.24 -10.70
C LEU A 360 -0.39 0.47 -9.39
N ARG A 361 -1.16 0.22 -8.34
CA ARG A 361 -1.04 0.98 -7.09
C ARG A 361 0.08 0.45 -6.22
N GLN A 362 1.13 1.24 -6.09
CA GLN A 362 2.19 0.96 -5.13
C GLN A 362 1.63 0.95 -3.71
N GLY A 363 1.69 -0.19 -3.02
CA GLY A 363 1.10 -0.39 -1.69
C GLY A 363 -0.16 -1.27 -1.68
N ASP A 364 -0.63 -1.70 -2.84
CA ASP A 364 -1.58 -2.80 -2.98
C ASP A 364 -0.86 -4.13 -3.17
N SER A 365 -1.34 -5.19 -2.52
CA SER A 365 -0.69 -6.50 -2.52
C SER A 365 -0.76 -7.21 -3.87
N MET A 366 -1.77 -6.92 -4.69
CA MET A 366 -1.94 -7.59 -5.99
C MET A 366 -1.08 -6.98 -7.09
N SER A 367 -0.65 -5.72 -6.92
CA SER A 367 0.09 -4.96 -7.95
C SER A 367 1.40 -5.63 -8.40
N PRO A 368 2.23 -6.24 -7.53
CA PRO A 368 3.45 -6.93 -7.97
C PRO A 368 3.17 -8.09 -8.94
N LEU A 369 2.21 -8.98 -8.65
CA LEU A 369 1.93 -10.11 -9.54
C LEU A 369 1.30 -9.67 -10.87
N LEU A 370 0.49 -8.60 -10.86
CA LEU A 370 -0.02 -8.01 -12.10
C LEU A 370 1.10 -7.37 -12.92
N PHE A 371 2.10 -6.79 -12.26
CA PHE A 371 3.31 -6.31 -12.91
C PHE A 371 4.08 -7.46 -13.55
N ASP A 372 4.28 -8.58 -12.83
CA ASP A 372 4.98 -9.74 -13.37
C ASP A 372 4.27 -10.32 -14.59
N ILE A 373 2.93 -10.43 -14.56
CA ILE A 373 2.12 -10.84 -15.72
C ILE A 373 2.34 -9.91 -16.91
N ALA A 374 2.41 -8.60 -16.68
CA ALA A 374 2.65 -7.63 -17.74
C ALA A 374 4.09 -7.69 -18.28
N ALA A 375 5.07 -7.81 -17.39
CA ALA A 375 6.49 -7.85 -17.74
C ALA A 375 6.88 -9.15 -18.47
N ASP A 376 6.20 -10.25 -18.19
CA ASP A 376 6.39 -11.55 -18.84
C ASP A 376 6.20 -11.48 -20.36
N ALA A 377 5.44 -10.49 -20.87
CA ALA A 377 5.32 -10.25 -22.31
C ALA A 377 6.68 -10.01 -22.98
N LEU A 378 7.58 -9.27 -22.33
CA LEU A 378 8.92 -8.99 -22.86
C LEU A 378 9.75 -10.27 -22.92
N ALA A 379 9.70 -11.10 -21.87
CA ALA A 379 10.39 -12.37 -21.82
C ALA A 379 9.89 -13.32 -22.93
N ILE A 380 8.58 -13.39 -23.15
CA ILE A 380 7.97 -14.16 -24.24
C ILE A 380 8.43 -13.67 -25.62
N ILE A 381 8.47 -12.35 -25.84
CA ILE A 381 8.95 -11.76 -27.10
C ILE A 381 10.41 -12.15 -27.36
N LEU A 382 11.27 -12.05 -26.34
CA LEU A 382 12.69 -12.40 -26.45
C LEU A 382 12.89 -13.88 -26.73
N ASP A 383 12.13 -14.75 -26.05
CA ASP A 383 12.19 -16.20 -26.29
C ASP A 383 11.76 -16.54 -27.73
N LYS A 384 10.73 -15.88 -28.26
CA LYS A 384 10.34 -16.04 -29.67
C LYS A 384 11.38 -15.54 -30.66
N ALA A 385 11.98 -14.37 -30.39
CA ALA A 385 13.06 -13.85 -31.23
C ALA A 385 14.26 -14.80 -31.26
N LYS A 386 14.54 -15.47 -30.14
CA LYS A 386 15.56 -16.52 -30.03
C LYS A 386 15.21 -17.75 -30.87
N HIS A 387 13.99 -18.28 -30.75
CA HIS A 387 13.54 -19.44 -31.55
C HIS A 387 13.52 -19.14 -33.07
N ALA A 388 13.22 -17.91 -33.46
CA ALA A 388 13.26 -17.46 -34.85
C ALA A 388 14.68 -17.12 -35.35
N GLY A 389 15.71 -17.21 -34.50
CA GLY A 389 17.11 -16.97 -34.87
C GLY A 389 17.50 -15.49 -35.01
N TYR A 390 16.62 -14.55 -34.69
CA TYR A 390 16.92 -13.10 -34.70
C TYR A 390 17.90 -12.70 -33.59
N VAL A 391 17.89 -13.43 -32.47
CA VAL A 391 18.80 -13.22 -31.34
C VAL A 391 19.48 -14.54 -31.01
N ARG A 392 20.82 -14.54 -30.97
CA ARG A 392 21.62 -15.68 -30.49
C ARG A 392 22.12 -15.35 -29.09
N GLY A 393 21.62 -16.07 -28.08
CA GLY A 393 21.95 -15.83 -26.66
C GLY A 393 20.78 -16.16 -25.72
N GLY A 394 21.00 -16.06 -24.40
CA GLY A 394 19.97 -16.19 -23.37
C GLY A 394 19.54 -14.83 -22.83
N GLY A 395 18.23 -14.56 -22.79
CA GLY A 395 17.67 -13.46 -22.00
C GLY A 395 17.44 -13.93 -20.57
N TYR A 396 17.88 -13.16 -19.60
CA TYR A 396 17.76 -13.47 -18.18
C TYR A 396 16.88 -12.45 -17.46
#